data_AF-A0AAV0F6C2-F1
#
_entry.id   AF-A0AAV0F6C2-F1
#
_cell.length_a   1.000
_cell.length_b   1.000
_cell.length_c   1.000
_cell.angle_alpha   90.00
_cell.angle_beta   90.00
_cell.angle_gamma   90.00
#
_symmetry.space_group_name_H-M   'P 1'
#
loop_
_entity.id
_entity.type
_entity.pdbx_description
1 polymer ?
#
loop_
_entity_poly.entity_id
_entity_poly.type
_entity_poly.pdbx_seq_one_letter_code
_entity_poly.pdbx_strand_id
1 'polypeptide(L)'
;MQPKTKEAISAVNATLSYLESHARRNDVDELRIELKWMLFFLLEGQRTAHGQSVAEFWSSDIEQHAVAALDECSYTFTAGVRTATGRLAQLRKKLQPFVTCLCP
;
A
#
# COMPACT_ATOMS: atom_id res chain seq x y z
N MET A 1 -2.77 17.04 -5.64
CA MET A 1 -2.89 15.57 -5.62
C MET A 1 -3.63 15.11 -6.86
N GLN A 2 -2.96 14.32 -7.70
CA GLN A 2 -3.49 13.84 -8.98
C GLN A 2 -4.53 12.73 -8.81
N PRO A 3 -5.38 12.47 -9.83
CA PRO A 3 -6.45 11.47 -9.76
C PRO A 3 -5.96 10.06 -9.39
N LYS A 4 -4.92 9.56 -10.07
CA LYS A 4 -4.37 8.21 -9.84
C LYS A 4 -3.89 7.99 -8.42
N THR A 5 -3.24 8.99 -7.82
CA THR A 5 -2.80 8.90 -6.42
C THR A 5 -3.98 8.88 -5.45
N LYS A 6 -5.09 9.57 -5.76
CA LYS A 6 -6.31 9.50 -4.94
C LYS A 6 -6.94 8.11 -5.00
N GLU A 7 -6.98 7.50 -6.18
CA GLU A 7 -7.49 6.14 -6.40
C GLU A 7 -6.66 5.12 -5.61
N ALA A 8 -5.33 5.20 -5.71
CA ALA A 8 -4.42 4.35 -4.94
C ALA A 8 -4.59 4.51 -3.42
N ILE A 9 -4.69 5.74 -2.92
CA ILE A 9 -4.96 6.02 -1.49
C ILE A 9 -6.31 5.42 -1.08
N SER A 10 -7.34 5.56 -1.90
CA SER A 10 -8.67 5.01 -1.64
C SER A 10 -8.63 3.48 -1.54
N ALA A 11 -7.95 2.80 -2.48
CA ALA A 11 -7.80 1.35 -2.48
C ALA A 11 -7.04 0.84 -1.24
N VAL A 12 -5.95 1.50 -0.86
CA VAL A 12 -5.19 1.17 0.37
C VAL A 12 -6.06 1.33 1.61
N ASN A 13 -6.80 2.45 1.72
CA ASN A 13 -7.69 2.69 2.86
C ASN A 13 -8.85 1.68 2.91
N ALA A 14 -9.44 1.33 1.77
CA ALA A 14 -10.49 0.31 1.70
C ALA A 14 -9.99 -1.05 2.21
N THR A 15 -8.77 -1.42 1.81
CA THR A 15 -8.12 -2.66 2.27
C THR A 15 -7.85 -2.63 3.78
N LEU A 16 -7.32 -1.52 4.30
CA LEU A 16 -7.10 -1.33 5.74
C LEU A 16 -8.41 -1.45 6.54
N SER A 17 -9.47 -0.75 6.12
CA SER A 17 -10.78 -0.80 6.76
C SER A 17 -11.38 -2.21 6.75
N TYR A 18 -11.17 -2.96 5.66
CA TYR A 18 -11.58 -4.35 5.57
C TYR A 18 -10.88 -5.21 6.64
N LEU A 19 -9.55 -5.09 6.74
CA LEU A 19 -8.76 -5.83 7.73
C LEU A 19 -9.08 -5.44 9.18
N GLU A 20 -9.49 -4.19 9.43
CA GLU A 20 -9.96 -3.76 10.76
C GLU A 20 -11.29 -4.42 11.14
N SER A 21 -12.15 -4.64 10.16
CA SER A 21 -13.49 -5.20 10.38
C SER A 21 -13.52 -6.73 10.46
N HIS A 22 -12.56 -7.42 9.84
CA HIS A 22 -12.62 -8.88 9.63
C HIS A 22 -11.49 -9.68 10.31
N ALA A 23 -10.48 -9.01 10.88
CA ALA A 23 -9.30 -9.69 11.44
C ALA A 23 -9.15 -9.51 12.95
N ARG A 24 -8.74 -10.58 13.64
CA ARG A 24 -8.10 -10.44 14.96
C ARG A 24 -6.76 -9.72 14.77
N ARG A 25 -6.32 -8.94 15.77
CA ARG A 25 -5.19 -8.00 15.62
C ARG A 25 -3.94 -8.68 15.04
N ASN A 26 -3.55 -9.84 15.57
CA ASN A 26 -2.26 -10.45 15.27
C ASN A 26 -2.16 -11.11 13.88
N ASP A 27 -3.27 -11.52 13.26
CA ASP A 27 -3.21 -12.34 12.03
C ASP A 27 -2.90 -11.51 10.78
N VAL A 28 -3.00 -10.18 10.87
CA VAL A 28 -2.88 -9.26 9.72
C VAL A 28 -1.90 -8.12 9.97
N ASP A 29 -1.15 -8.14 11.07
CA ASP A 29 -0.31 -7.01 11.47
C ASP A 29 0.78 -6.71 10.43
N GLU A 30 1.41 -7.74 9.87
CA GLU A 30 2.40 -7.55 8.79
C GLU A 30 1.78 -6.93 7.54
N LEU A 31 0.60 -7.42 7.12
CA LEU A 31 -0.13 -6.85 5.99
C LEU A 31 -0.51 -5.37 6.25
N ARG A 32 -0.98 -5.06 7.46
CA ARG A 32 -1.31 -3.68 7.87
C ARG A 32 -0.08 -2.78 7.84
N ILE A 33 1.08 -3.29 8.28
CA ILE A 33 2.34 -2.54 8.23
C ILE A 33 2.68 -2.18 6.78
N GLU A 34 2.61 -3.15 5.86
CA GLU A 34 2.93 -2.91 4.45
C GLU A 34 1.93 -1.95 3.79
N LEU A 35 0.61 -2.10 4.05
CA LEU A 35 -0.40 -1.16 3.57
C LEU A 35 -0.22 0.26 4.12
N LYS A 36 0.09 0.41 5.42
CA LYS A 36 0.40 1.71 6.02
C LYS A 36 1.65 2.33 5.42
N TRP A 37 2.65 1.52 5.09
CA TRP A 37 3.85 1.98 4.41
C TRP A 37 3.51 2.54 3.03
N MET A 38 2.68 1.85 2.25
CA MET A 38 2.20 2.35 0.94
C MET A 38 1.41 3.65 1.08
N LEU A 39 0.50 3.72 2.06
CA LEU A 39 -0.26 4.94 2.33
C LEU A 39 0.66 6.11 2.66
N PHE A 40 1.65 5.88 3.53
CA PHE A 40 2.63 6.90 3.90
C PHE A 40 3.46 7.36 2.70
N PHE A 41 3.96 6.43 1.88
CA PHE A 41 4.69 6.75 0.66
C PHE A 41 3.88 7.66 -0.29
N LEU A 42 2.59 7.33 -0.53
CA LEU A 42 1.72 8.13 -1.40
C LEU A 42 1.48 9.54 -0.83
N LEU A 43 1.25 9.65 0.48
CA LEU A 43 0.98 10.92 1.16
C LEU A 43 2.22 11.82 1.24
N GLU A 44 3.35 11.27 1.67
CA GLU A 44 4.61 12.02 1.79
C GLU A 44 5.16 12.42 0.42
N GLY A 45 4.98 11.56 -0.59
CA GLY A 45 5.32 11.91 -1.98
C GLY A 45 4.68 13.22 -2.42
N GLN A 46 3.49 13.57 -1.91
CA GLN A 46 2.82 14.83 -2.29
C GLN A 46 3.54 16.10 -1.80
N ARG A 47 4.52 16.02 -0.90
CA ARG A 47 5.19 17.19 -0.31
C ARG A 47 6.22 17.86 -1.21
N THR A 48 6.74 17.16 -2.21
CA THR A 48 7.77 17.69 -3.12
C THR A 48 7.41 17.38 -4.58
N ALA A 49 7.92 18.17 -5.53
CA ALA A 49 7.66 17.92 -6.95
C ALA A 49 8.24 16.55 -7.42
N HIS A 50 9.44 16.21 -6.95
CA HIS A 50 10.04 14.90 -7.24
C HIS A 50 9.22 13.76 -6.62
N GLY A 51 8.84 13.89 -5.34
CA GLY A 51 8.00 12.91 -4.65
C GLY A 51 6.64 12.72 -5.32
N GLN A 52 6.05 13.79 -5.87
CA GLN A 52 4.77 13.71 -6.58
C GLN A 52 4.91 12.88 -7.84
N SER A 53 5.95 13.11 -8.64
CA SER A 53 6.22 12.34 -9.85
C SER A 53 6.48 10.86 -9.54
N VAL A 54 7.24 10.59 -8.48
CA VAL A 54 7.50 9.21 -8.02
C VAL A 54 6.21 8.56 -7.52
N ALA A 55 5.44 9.22 -6.67
CA ALA A 55 4.18 8.68 -6.17
C ALA A 55 3.17 8.44 -7.29
N GLU A 56 3.09 9.33 -8.28
CA GLU A 56 2.26 9.17 -9.48
C GLU A 56 2.67 7.94 -10.27
N PHE A 57 3.97 7.78 -10.54
CA PHE A 57 4.50 6.64 -11.29
C PHE A 57 4.10 5.30 -10.68
N TRP A 58 4.17 5.19 -9.34
CA TRP A 58 3.88 3.96 -8.62
C TRP A 58 2.42 3.81 -8.17
N SER A 59 1.56 4.82 -8.38
CA SER A 59 0.18 4.82 -7.87
C SER A 59 -0.63 3.63 -8.40
N SER A 60 -0.52 3.31 -9.70
CA SER A 60 -1.28 2.20 -10.30
C SER A 60 -0.85 0.83 -9.78
N ASP A 61 0.45 0.60 -9.56
CA ASP A 61 0.93 -0.66 -8.96
C ASP A 61 0.43 -0.80 -7.51
N ILE A 62 0.52 0.28 -6.72
CA ILE A 62 0.05 0.29 -5.33
C ILE A 62 -1.46 0.04 -5.27
N GLU A 63 -2.24 0.67 -6.14
CA GLU A 63 -3.68 0.47 -6.25
C GLU A 63 -4.01 -0.99 -6.56
N GLN A 64 -3.41 -1.55 -7.62
CA GLN A 64 -3.65 -2.94 -8.03
C GLN A 64 -3.29 -3.93 -6.92
N HIS A 65 -2.17 -3.72 -6.24
CA HIS A 65 -1.76 -4.58 -5.13
C HIS A 65 -2.69 -4.45 -3.91
N ALA A 66 -3.23 -3.26 -3.63
CA ALA A 66 -4.21 -3.07 -2.56
C ALA A 66 -5.56 -3.74 -2.90
N VAL A 67 -6.08 -3.54 -4.10
CA VAL A 67 -7.32 -4.20 -4.57
C VAL A 67 -7.15 -5.72 -4.54
N ALA A 68 -6.05 -6.25 -5.08
CA ALA A 68 -5.78 -7.68 -5.06
C ALA A 68 -5.62 -8.23 -3.63
N ALA A 69 -5.08 -7.44 -2.70
CA ALA A 69 -5.00 -7.83 -1.29
C ALA A 69 -6.39 -7.92 -0.66
N LEU A 70 -7.27 -6.96 -0.94
CA LEU A 70 -8.66 -6.97 -0.49
C LEU A 70 -9.39 -8.22 -1.00
N ASP A 71 -9.32 -8.48 -2.31
CA ASP A 71 -9.99 -9.61 -2.95
C ASP A 71 -9.50 -10.94 -2.36
N GLU A 72 -8.19 -11.13 -2.24
CA GLU A 72 -7.61 -12.35 -1.69
C GLU A 72 -7.96 -12.59 -0.22
N CYS A 73 -7.95 -11.53 0.59
CA CYS A 73 -8.35 -11.59 1.99
C CYS A 73 -9.84 -11.90 2.13
N SER A 74 -10.67 -11.45 1.19
CA SER A 74 -12.11 -11.74 1.16
C SER A 74 -12.44 -13.18 0.79
N TYR A 75 -11.65 -13.80 -0.10
CA TYR A 75 -11.90 -15.15 -0.60
C TYR A 75 -11.24 -16.24 0.26
N THR A 76 -9.97 -16.06 0.61
CA THR A 76 -9.17 -17.05 1.35
C THR A 76 -8.36 -16.37 2.45
N PHE A 77 -9.02 -15.84 3.48
CA PHE A 77 -8.43 -14.95 4.49
C PHE A 77 -6.95 -15.24 4.86
N THR A 78 -6.64 -16.39 5.47
CA THR A 78 -5.26 -16.71 5.90
C THR A 78 -4.26 -16.78 4.74
N ALA A 79 -4.61 -17.44 3.64
CA ALA A 79 -3.74 -17.57 2.47
C ALA A 79 -3.57 -16.25 1.71
N GLY A 80 -4.66 -15.48 1.65
CA GLY A 80 -4.72 -14.17 1.04
C GLY A 80 -3.88 -13.15 1.80
N VAL A 81 -3.97 -13.13 3.13
CA VAL A 81 -3.11 -12.27 3.96
C VAL A 81 -1.63 -12.56 3.71
N ARG A 82 -1.23 -13.83 3.71
CA ARG A 82 0.18 -14.22 3.43
C ARG A 82 0.63 -13.78 2.04
N THR A 83 -0.23 -14.00 1.03
CA THR A 83 0.08 -13.68 -0.39
C THR A 83 0.17 -12.18 -0.62
N ALA A 84 -0.80 -11.43 -0.10
CA ALA A 84 -0.83 -9.97 -0.11
C ALA A 84 0.40 -9.37 0.58
N THR A 85 0.74 -9.87 1.79
CA THR A 85 1.91 -9.40 2.55
C THR A 85 3.19 -9.59 1.75
N GLY A 86 3.39 -10.78 1.17
CA GLY A 86 4.57 -11.06 0.35
C GLY A 86 4.71 -10.14 -0.86
N ARG A 87 3.60 -9.85 -1.56
CA ARG A 87 3.61 -8.96 -2.73
C ARG A 87 3.88 -7.51 -2.34
N LEU A 88 3.21 -6.99 -1.32
CA LEU A 88 3.41 -5.62 -0.86
C LEU A 88 4.82 -5.41 -0.28
N ALA A 89 5.38 -6.39 0.43
CA ALA A 89 6.76 -6.33 0.89
C ALA A 89 7.78 -6.33 -0.27
N GLN A 90 7.49 -7.05 -1.37
CA GLN A 90 8.29 -6.97 -2.59
C GLN A 90 8.19 -5.61 -3.27
N LEU A 91 6.98 -5.04 -3.33
CA LEU A 91 6.77 -3.69 -3.85
C LEU A 91 7.56 -2.66 -3.03
N ARG A 92 7.48 -2.73 -1.70
CA ARG A 92 8.25 -1.88 -0.79
C ARG A 92 9.75 -1.89 -1.09
N LYS A 93 10.33 -3.07 -1.34
CA LYS A 93 11.76 -3.18 -1.72
C LYS A 93 12.10 -2.42 -3.00
N LYS A 94 11.19 -2.40 -3.98
CA LYS A 94 11.36 -1.62 -5.22
C LYS A 94 11.21 -0.11 -5.00
N LEU A 95 10.38 0.28 -4.03
CA LEU A 95 10.11 1.67 -3.68
C LEU A 95 11.20 2.28 -2.77
N GLN A 96 11.89 1.45 -1.98
CA GLN A 96 12.89 1.86 -0.98
C GLN A 96 13.93 2.89 -1.49
N PRO A 97 14.51 2.77 -2.71
CA PRO A 97 15.48 3.75 -3.21
C PRO A 97 14.95 5.18 -3.33
N PHE A 98 13.63 5.33 -3.54
CA PHE A 98 13.00 6.64 -3.71
C PHE A 98 12.61 7.31 -2.38
N VAL A 99 12.64 6.55 -1.29
CA VAL A 99 12.34 7.05 0.07
C VAL A 99 13.59 7.66 0.71
N THR A 100 14.78 7.20 0.34
CA THR A 100 16.07 7.61 0.94
C THR A 100 16.65 8.92 0.40
N CYS A 101 16.10 9.48 -0.69
CA CYS A 101 16.55 10.75 -1.26
C CYS A 101 15.96 11.99 -0.57
N LEU A 102 15.38 11.85 0.64
CA LEU A 102 14.77 12.93 1.41
C LEU A 102 15.66 13.48 2.55
N CYS A 103 16.93 13.08 2.64
CA CYS A 103 17.89 13.79 3.50
C CYS A 103 18.56 14.94 2.72
N PRO A 104 18.43 16.20 3.17
CA PRO A 104 19.28 17.29 2.69
C PRO A 104 20.75 17.10 3.11
#